data_AF-A0A5K1GD27-F1
#
_entry.id   AF-A0A5K1GD27-F1
#
_cell.length_a   1.000
_cell.length_b   1.000
_cell.length_c   1.000
_cell.angle_alpha   90.00
_cell.angle_beta   90.00
_cell.angle_gamma   90.00
#
_symmetry.space_group_name_H-M   'P 1'
#
loop_
_entity.id
_entity.type
_entity.pdbx_description
1 polymer ?
#
loop_
_entity_poly.entity_id
_entity_poly.type
_entity_poly.pdbx_seq_one_letter_code
_entity_poly.pdbx_strand_id
1 'polypeptide(L)' 'ILVENRTLTVALFAAVPPPQRSPTASLRIDKFLRPFTLKAVQELLAKTGTIRSFWMDHIKTHCYVT' A
#
# COMPACT_ATOMS: atom_id res chain seq x y z
N ILE A 1 38.42 20.63 -16.02
CA ILE A 1 38.88 20.01 -14.75
C ILE A 1 37.64 19.38 -14.14
N LEU A 2 37.72 18.06 -13.93
CA LEU A 2 36.74 17.11 -13.37
C LEU A 2 35.75 17.69 -12.34
N VAL A 3 34.54 17.17 -12.07
CA VAL A 3 33.70 16.06 -12.53
C VAL A 3 32.36 16.19 -11.78
N GLU A 4 31.26 15.94 -12.47
CA GLU A 4 30.01 15.31 -11.99
C GLU A 4 29.49 15.57 -10.57
N ASN A 5 28.28 16.14 -10.46
CA ASN A 5 27.25 15.46 -9.67
C ASN A 5 25.82 15.83 -10.12
N ARG A 6 25.19 14.92 -10.86
CA ARG A 6 23.78 14.98 -11.30
C ARG A 6 22.82 14.71 -10.12
N THR A 7 22.85 15.54 -9.08
CA THR A 7 21.95 15.39 -7.91
C THR A 7 20.98 16.55 -7.73
N LEU A 8 21.04 17.57 -8.60
CA LEU A 8 20.27 18.81 -8.43
C LEU A 8 18.78 18.70 -8.81
N THR A 9 18.30 17.58 -9.34
CA THR A 9 16.89 17.39 -9.76
C THR A 9 15.94 16.89 -8.67
N VAL A 10 16.42 16.50 -7.48
CA VAL A 10 15.57 15.97 -6.39
C VAL A 10 15.61 16.84 -5.13
N ALA A 11 16.15 18.06 -5.21
CA ALA A 11 16.28 18.97 -4.06
C ALA A 11 15.27 20.12 -4.02
N LEU A 12 14.42 20.30 -5.05
CA LEU A 12 13.44 21.38 -5.12
C LEU A 12 12.02 20.98 -4.66
N PHE A 13 11.82 19.73 -4.26
CA PHE A 13 10.58 19.26 -3.62
C PHE A 13 10.96 18.85 -2.19
N ALA A 14 10.67 19.75 -1.24
CA ALA A 14 10.89 19.67 0.20
C ALA A 14 11.30 18.29 0.76
N ALA A 15 12.42 18.23 1.47
CA ALA A 15 12.86 17.05 2.22
C ALA A 15 11.80 16.66 3.27
N VAL A 16 10.91 15.74 2.90
CA VAL A 16 9.92 15.17 3.81
C VAL A 16 10.68 14.34 4.85
N PRO A 17 10.50 14.59 6.16
CA PRO A 17 11.15 13.79 7.19
C PRO A 17 10.72 12.32 7.04
N PRO A 18 11.64 11.37 7.26
CA PRO A 18 11.32 9.95 7.12
C PRO A 18 10.20 9.54 8.09
N PRO A 19 9.39 8.53 7.73
CA PRO A 19 8.30 8.07 8.58
C PRO A 19 8.85 7.60 9.94
N GLN A 20 8.29 8.16 11.02
CA GLN A 20 8.73 7.88 12.40
C GLN A 20 8.24 6.52 12.93
N ARG A 21 7.31 5.87 12.24
CA ARG A 21 6.70 4.61 12.68
C ARG A 21 7.27 3.45 11.87
N SER A 22 7.48 2.31 12.55
CA SER A 22 7.83 1.06 11.89
C SER A 22 6.75 0.69 10.86
N PRO A 23 7.12 0.13 9.71
CA PRO A 23 6.15 -0.38 8.74
C PRO A 23 5.28 -1.45 9.39
N THR A 24 3.97 -1.30 9.27
CA THR A 24 2.99 -2.29 9.74
C THR A 24 2.64 -3.24 8.60
N ALA A 25 2.29 -4.49 8.93
CA ALA A 25 1.74 -5.46 7.97
C ALA A 25 0.30 -5.12 7.50
N SER A 26 -0.20 -3.92 7.83
CA SER A 26 -1.53 -3.47 7.43
C SER A 26 -1.51 -3.00 5.98
N LEU A 27 -2.25 -3.69 5.13
CA LEU A 27 -2.38 -3.40 3.71
C LEU A 27 -3.78 -2.83 3.43
N ARG A 28 -3.80 -1.74 2.66
CA ARG A 28 -5.03 -1.19 2.07
C ARG A 28 -5.06 -1.57 0.59
N ILE A 29 -6.17 -2.14 0.15
CA ILE A 29 -6.40 -2.51 -1.26
C ILE A 29 -7.60 -1.71 -1.74
N ASP A 30 -7.41 -0.93 -2.80
CA ASP A 30 -8.41 0.00 -3.34
C ASP A 30 -8.85 -0.41 -4.75
N LYS A 31 -9.94 0.22 -5.21
CA LYS A 31 -10.44 0.14 -6.60
C LYS A 31 -10.82 -1.28 -7.04
N PHE A 32 -11.46 -2.04 -6.15
CA PHE A 32 -12.05 -3.30 -6.55
C PHE A 32 -13.04 -3.09 -7.70
N LEU A 33 -12.79 -3.77 -8.81
CA LEU A 33 -13.71 -3.78 -9.94
C LEU A 33 -14.86 -4.73 -9.62
N ARG A 34 -16.09 -4.23 -9.62
CA ARG A 34 -17.25 -5.10 -9.57
C ARG A 34 -17.25 -5.99 -10.82
N PRO A 35 -17.49 -7.32 -10.71
CA PRO A 35 -18.14 -8.04 -9.60
C PRO A 35 -17.19 -8.72 -8.59
N PHE A 36 -16.14 -8.05 -8.11
CA PHE A 36 -15.27 -8.64 -7.08
C PHE A 36 -16.04 -8.91 -5.76
N THR A 37 -15.96 -10.15 -5.27
CA THR A 37 -16.66 -10.59 -4.07
C THR A 37 -15.74 -10.61 -2.86
N LEU A 38 -16.30 -10.48 -1.66
CA LEU A 38 -15.54 -10.53 -0.40
C LEU A 38 -14.76 -11.85 -0.27
N LYS A 39 -15.40 -12.97 -0.62
CA LYS A 39 -14.78 -14.30 -0.59
C LYS A 39 -13.57 -14.41 -1.53
N ALA A 40 -13.67 -13.85 -2.74
CA ALA A 40 -12.58 -13.85 -3.69
C ALA A 40 -11.36 -13.06 -3.18
N VAL A 41 -11.57 -11.94 -2.47
CA VAL A 41 -10.46 -11.19 -1.83
C VAL A 41 -9.79 -12.05 -0.76
N GLN A 42 -10.57 -12.69 0.11
CA GLN A 42 -10.04 -13.51 1.20
C GLN A 42 -9.25 -14.71 0.66
N GLU A 43 -9.77 -15.41 -0.35
CA GLU A 43 -9.07 -16.52 -1.00
C GLU A 43 -7.79 -16.08 -1.70
N LEU A 44 -7.80 -14.92 -2.36
CA LEU A 44 -6.61 -14.36 -3.00
C LEU A 44 -5.52 -14.03 -1.96
N LEU A 45 -5.90 -13.38 -0.86
CA LEU A 45 -4.97 -12.99 0.19
C LEU A 45 -4.47 -14.19 1.00
N ALA A 46 -5.30 -15.22 1.20
CA ALA A 46 -4.91 -16.46 1.88
C ALA A 46 -3.78 -17.21 1.14
N LYS A 47 -3.61 -16.99 -0.17
CA LYS A 47 -2.46 -17.54 -0.92
C LYS A 47 -1.14 -16.87 -0.57
N THR A 48 -1.17 -15.65 -0.05
CA THR A 48 0.03 -14.87 0.31
C THR A 48 0.43 -15.09 1.77
N GLY A 49 -0.52 -15.44 2.63
CA GLY A 49 -0.26 -15.73 4.04
C GLY A 49 -1.51 -15.74 4.91
N THR A 50 -1.31 -15.59 6.21
CA THR A 50 -2.40 -15.58 7.20
C THR A 50 -2.98 -14.18 7.36
N ILE A 51 -4.29 -14.05 7.18
CA ILE A 51 -5.04 -12.83 7.46
C ILE A 51 -5.41 -12.82 8.94
N ARG A 52 -4.95 -11.83 9.71
CA ARG A 52 -5.30 -11.64 11.12
C ARG A 52 -6.59 -10.86 11.29
N SER A 53 -6.78 -9.84 10.45
CA SER A 53 -7.99 -9.02 10.47
C SER A 53 -8.37 -8.60 9.05
N PHE A 54 -9.66 -8.60 8.77
CA PHE A 54 -10.21 -8.21 7.48
C PHE A 54 -11.37 -7.25 7.67
N TRP A 55 -11.29 -6.10 7.01
CA TRP A 55 -12.38 -5.15 6.94
C TRP A 55 -12.60 -4.72 5.49
N MET A 56 -13.84 -4.62 5.06
CA MET A 56 -14.20 -4.13 3.73
C MET A 56 -15.43 -3.23 3.86
N ASP A 57 -15.41 -2.10 3.15
CA ASP A 57 -16.56 -1.20 3.10
C ASP A 57 -17.77 -1.87 2.41
N HIS A 58 -18.98 -1.44 2.75
CA HIS A 58 -20.22 -2.01 2.21
C HIS A 58 -20.35 -1.84 0.69
N ILE A 59 -19.84 -0.74 0.14
CA ILE A 59 -19.80 -0.45 -1.30
C ILE A 59 -18.68 -1.25 -1.99
N LYS A 60 -17.81 -1.91 -1.21
CA LYS A 60 -16.70 -2.77 -1.65
C LYS A 60 -15.68 -2.02 -2.49
N THR A 61 -15.47 -0.74 -2.21
CA THR A 61 -14.50 0.11 -2.93
C THR A 61 -13.06 -0.16 -2.49
N HIS A 62 -12.87 -0.53 -1.22
CA HIS A 62 -11.58 -0.79 -0.62
C HIS A 62 -11.70 -1.77 0.56
N CYS A 63 -10.59 -2.40 0.90
CA CYS A 63 -10.46 -3.23 2.11
C CYS A 63 -9.16 -2.90 2.85
N TYR A 64 -9.19 -3.15 4.16
CA TYR A 64 -8.03 -3.15 5.03
C TYR A 64 -7.80 -4.55 5.55
N VAL A 65 -6.56 -5.00 5.48
CA VAL A 65 -6.14 -6.30 5.98
C VAL A 65 -4.88 -6.16 6.80
N THR A 66 -4.73 -6.99 7.83
CA THR A 66 -3.51 -7.13 8.63
C THR A 66 -3.26 -8.61 8.88
#